data_AF-A0A939TGG1-F1
#
_entry.id   AF-A0A939TGG1-F1
#
_cell.length_a   1.000
_cell.length_b   1.000
_cell.length_c   1.000
_cell.angle_alpha   90.00
_cell.angle_beta   90.00
_cell.angle_gamma   90.00
#
_symmetry.space_group_name_H-M   'P 1'
#
loop_
_entity.id
_entity.type
_entity.pdbx_description
1 polymer ?
#
loop_
_entity_poly.entity_id
_entity_poly.type
_entity_poly.pdbx_seq_one_letter_code
_entity_poly.pdbx_strand_id
1 'polypeptide(L)'
;MSRLHDLYLDRALEGPLALETFIDQILQGSFGPVSADEVYSFLDQVEQDMLQNIQIKAQELPLYAASLGDAEARVREQVEALRNRVRRRLEG
;
A
#
# COMPACT_ATOMS: atom_id res chain seq x y z
N MET A 1 14.69 0.85 -1.42
CA MET A 1 13.53 0.84 -0.51
C MET A 1 13.49 2.15 0.25
N SER A 2 12.30 2.70 0.49
CA SER A 2 12.11 3.95 1.22
C SER A 2 11.95 3.67 2.72
N ARG A 3 12.23 4.66 3.57
CA ARG A 3 12.06 4.56 5.03
C ARG A 3 10.66 4.10 5.45
N LEU A 4 9.61 4.61 4.79
CA LEU A 4 8.23 4.21 5.07
C LEU A 4 7.95 2.76 4.68
N HIS A 5 8.60 2.26 3.63
CA HIS A 5 8.47 0.87 3.21
C HIS A 5 9.09 -0.08 4.23
N ASP A 6 10.30 0.23 4.72
CA ASP A 6 10.95 -0.53 5.78
C ASP A 6 10.09 -0.57 7.06
N LEU A 7 9.55 0.57 7.48
CA LEU A 7 8.64 0.66 8.64
C LEU A 7 7.36 -0.15 8.46
N TYR A 8 6.81 -0.18 7.25
CA TYR A 8 5.61 -0.94 6.93
C TYR A 8 5.87 -2.44 6.99
N LEU A 9 7.00 -2.90 6.44
CA LEU A 9 7.41 -4.31 6.50
C LEU A 9 7.68 -4.76 7.93
N ASP A 10 8.42 -3.98 8.71
CA ASP A 10 8.69 -4.28 10.12
C ASP A 10 7.39 -4.46 10.92
N ARG A 11 6.40 -3.60 10.68
CA ARG A 11 5.08 -3.71 11.33
C ARG A 11 4.26 -4.87 10.82
N ALA A 12 4.37 -5.23 9.54
CA ALA A 12 3.71 -6.41 8.99
C ALA A 12 4.26 -7.73 9.58
N LEU A 13 5.50 -7.73 10.08
CA LEU A 13 6.09 -8.85 10.83
C LEU A 13 5.50 -9.00 12.24
N GLU A 14 5.05 -7.89 12.86
CA GLU A 14 4.41 -7.88 14.19
C GLU A 14 2.94 -8.34 14.15
N GLY A 15 2.30 -8.28 12.97
CA GLY A 15 0.94 -8.77 12.73
C GLY A 15 0.34 -8.21 11.43
N PRO A 16 -0.88 -8.64 11.03
CA PRO A 16 -1.55 -8.11 9.86
C PRO A 16 -1.83 -6.61 10.04
N LEU A 17 -1.04 -5.75 9.40
CA LEU A 17 -1.28 -4.32 9.34
C LEU A 17 -2.03 -3.99 8.06
N ALA A 18 -3.22 -3.40 8.19
CA ALA A 18 -3.93 -2.84 7.04
C ALA A 18 -3.19 -1.58 6.55
N LEU A 19 -2.99 -1.48 5.23
CA LEU A 19 -2.33 -0.33 4.59
C LEU A 19 -3.00 1.00 4.98
N GLU A 20 -4.33 1.01 5.10
CA GLU A 20 -5.11 2.15 5.58
C GLU A 20 -4.68 2.60 6.97
N THR A 21 -4.49 1.66 7.90
CA THR A 21 -4.08 1.98 9.27
C THR A 21 -2.69 2.60 9.29
N PHE A 22 -1.78 2.12 8.44
CA PHE A 22 -0.44 2.70 8.32
C PHE A 22 -0.48 4.14 7.80
N ILE A 23 -1.26 4.39 6.75
CA ILE A 23 -1.47 5.76 6.22
C ILE A 23 -2.07 6.66 7.31
N ASP A 24 -3.01 6.16 8.11
CA ASP A 24 -3.62 6.93 9.20
C ASP A 24 -2.60 7.35 10.24
N GLN A 25 -1.70 6.44 10.61
CA GLN A 25 -0.61 6.71 11.54
C GLN A 25 0.37 7.75 10.99
N ILE A 26 0.71 7.69 9.69
CA ILE A 26 1.53 8.71 9.01
C ILE A 26 0.83 10.06 9.08
N LEU A 27 -0.44 10.14 8.70
CA LEU A 27 -1.21 11.39 8.68
C LEU A 27 -1.46 11.97 10.09
N GLN A 28 -1.38 11.14 11.13
CA GLN A 28 -1.41 11.56 12.54
C GLN A 28 -0.03 12.00 13.07
N GLY A 29 1.04 11.87 12.29
CA GLY A 29 2.40 12.26 12.68
C GLY A 29 3.14 11.22 13.53
N SER A 30 2.67 9.97 13.56
CA SER A 30 3.22 8.90 14.43
C SER A 30 4.68 8.55 14.11
N PHE A 31 5.17 8.93 12.93
CA PHE A 31 6.52 8.61 12.45
C PHE A 31 7.40 9.87 12.24
N GLY A 32 6.97 11.00 12.79
CA GLY A 32 7.60 12.30 12.58
C GLY A 32 7.15 12.98 11.28
N PRO A 33 7.82 14.06 10.85
CA PRO A 33 7.51 14.75 9.60
C PRO A 33 7.72 13.83 8.39
N VAL A 34 6.73 13.80 7.51
CA VAL A 34 6.72 13.02 6.26
C VAL A 34 6.12 13.90 5.17
N SER A 35 6.74 13.95 3.99
CA SER A 35 6.22 14.72 2.85
C SER A 35 5.20 13.92 2.04
N ALA A 36 4.33 14.61 1.29
CA ALA A 36 3.39 13.94 0.39
C ALA A 36 4.11 13.05 -0.64
N ASP A 37 5.21 13.53 -1.22
CA ASP A 37 6.04 12.77 -2.17
C ASP A 37 6.60 11.47 -1.56
N GLU A 38 6.98 11.49 -0.28
CA GLU A 38 7.47 10.30 0.42
C GLU A 38 6.34 9.27 0.57
N VAL A 39 5.13 9.72 0.90
CA VAL A 39 3.95 8.84 1.00
C VAL A 39 3.53 8.30 -0.36
N TYR A 40 3.57 9.11 -1.43
CA TYR A 40 3.25 8.63 -2.78
C TYR A 40 4.25 7.59 -3.26
N SER A 41 5.54 7.84 -3.07
CA SER A 41 6.60 6.88 -3.42
C SER A 41 6.42 5.55 -2.67
N PHE A 42 5.99 5.62 -1.40
CA PHE A 42 5.65 4.44 -0.62
C PHE A 42 4.42 3.70 -1.17
N LEU A 43 3.32 4.40 -1.47
CA LEU A 43 2.10 3.82 -2.02
C LEU A 43 2.35 3.16 -3.38
N ASP A 44 3.17 3.76 -4.23
CA ASP A 44 3.57 3.20 -5.53
C ASP A 44 4.33 1.88 -5.36
N GLN A 45 5.27 1.83 -4.41
CA GLN A 45 6.03 0.62 -4.13
C GLN A 45 5.13 -0.49 -3.57
N VAL A 46 4.26 -0.18 -2.61
CA VAL A 46 3.33 -1.16 -2.04
C VAL A 46 2.34 -1.68 -3.08
N GLU A 47 1.84 -0.81 -3.97
CA GLU A 47 0.98 -1.22 -5.09
C GLU A 47 1.71 -2.24 -5.98
N GLN A 48 2.97 -1.97 -6.36
CA GLN A 48 3.77 -2.90 -7.15
C GLN A 48 3.97 -4.24 -6.46
N ASP A 49 4.32 -4.23 -5.18
CA ASP A 49 4.53 -5.46 -4.40
C ASP A 49 3.25 -6.29 -4.31
N MET A 50 2.10 -5.64 -4.07
CA MET A 50 0.80 -6.32 -4.01
C MET A 50 0.42 -6.93 -5.36
N LEU A 51 0.56 -6.19 -6.45
CA LEU A 51 0.27 -6.68 -7.81
C LEU A 51 1.18 -7.86 -8.17
N GLN A 52 2.48 -7.77 -7.89
CA GLN A 52 3.42 -8.86 -8.14
C GLN A 52 3.05 -10.11 -7.33
N ASN A 53 2.69 -9.95 -6.06
CA ASN A 53 2.25 -11.06 -5.21
C ASN A 53 0.97 -11.73 -5.73
N ILE A 54 0.00 -10.95 -6.21
CA ILE A 54 -1.23 -11.48 -6.82
C ILE A 54 -0.89 -12.29 -8.07
N GLN A 55 -0.01 -11.75 -8.94
CA GLN A 55 0.41 -12.43 -10.17
C GLN A 55 1.13 -13.75 -9.87
N ILE A 56 2.06 -13.77 -8.91
CA ILE A 56 2.75 -14.99 -8.48
C ILE A 56 1.74 -16.02 -7.97
N LYS A 57 0.81 -15.63 -7.08
CA LYS A 57 -0.20 -16.55 -6.55
C LYS A 57 -1.13 -17.10 -7.63
N ALA A 58 -1.49 -16.29 -8.63
CA ALA A 58 -2.31 -16.75 -9.76
C ALA A 58 -1.56 -17.74 -10.67
N GLN A 59 -0.23 -17.59 -10.80
CA GLN A 59 0.61 -18.54 -11.52
C GLN A 59 0.80 -19.86 -10.75
N GLU A 60 0.97 -19.78 -9.43
CA GLU A 60 1.14 -20.95 -8.55
C GLU A 60 -0.16 -21.76 -8.38
N LEU A 61 -1.31 -21.09 -8.38
CA LEU A 61 -2.61 -21.68 -8.08
C LEU A 61 -3.62 -21.33 -9.19
N PRO A 62 -3.86 -22.25 -10.15
CA PRO A 62 -4.73 -22.01 -11.31
C PRO A 62 -6.16 -21.56 -10.96
N LEU A 63 -6.64 -21.88 -9.75
CA LEU A 63 -7.97 -21.47 -9.28
C LEU A 63 -8.12 -19.95 -9.13
N TYR A 64 -7.01 -19.20 -8.95
CA TYR A 64 -7.02 -17.75 -8.80
C TYR A 64 -6.87 -16.99 -10.12
N ALA A 65 -6.56 -17.68 -11.23
CA ALA A 65 -6.35 -17.03 -12.54
C ALA A 65 -7.61 -16.30 -13.03
N ALA A 66 -8.80 -16.86 -12.78
CA ALA A 66 -10.07 -16.23 -13.15
C ALA A 66 -10.39 -14.96 -12.33
N SER A 67 -9.82 -14.82 -11.13
CA SER A 67 -10.01 -13.67 -10.24
C SER A 67 -8.85 -12.66 -10.28
N LEU A 68 -7.82 -12.89 -11.11
CA LEU A 68 -6.61 -12.07 -11.17
C LEU A 68 -6.94 -10.60 -11.45
N GLY A 69 -7.72 -10.34 -12.51
CA GLY A 69 -8.09 -8.97 -12.89
C GLY A 69 -8.89 -8.24 -11.81
N ASP A 70 -9.83 -8.91 -11.15
CA ASP A 70 -10.61 -8.33 -10.06
C ASP A 70 -9.73 -8.00 -8.84
N ALA A 71 -8.77 -8.87 -8.52
CA ALA A 71 -7.84 -8.64 -7.42
C ALA A 71 -6.91 -7.45 -7.71
N GLU A 72 -6.36 -7.36 -8.92
CA GLU A 72 -5.54 -6.22 -9.35
C GLU A 72 -6.34 -4.91 -9.35
N ALA A 73 -7.59 -4.93 -9.84
CA ALA A 73 -8.45 -3.74 -9.87
C ALA A 73 -8.75 -3.21 -8.46
N ARG A 74 -9.04 -4.11 -7.50
CA ARG A 74 -9.27 -3.74 -6.10
C ARG A 74 -8.04 -3.10 -5.46
N VAL A 75 -6.84 -3.62 -5.72
CA VAL A 75 -5.59 -3.01 -5.23
C VAL A 75 -5.43 -1.59 -5.78
N ARG A 76 -5.63 -1.41 -7.09
CA ARG A 76 -5.53 -0.08 -7.73
C ARG A 76 -6.54 0.91 -7.13
N GLU A 77 -7.79 0.49 -6.94
CA GLU A 77 -8.83 1.33 -6.34
C GLU A 77 -8.50 1.71 -4.88
N GLN A 78 -8.06 0.74 -4.08
CA GLN A 78 -7.65 0.96 -2.69
C GLN A 78 -6.49 1.95 -2.59
N VAL A 79 -5.44 1.77 -3.38
CA VAL A 79 -4.27 2.66 -3.37
C VAL A 79 -4.63 4.06 -3.86
N GLU A 80 -5.46 4.19 -4.90
CA GLU A 80 -5.93 5.48 -5.40
C GLU A 80 -6.78 6.22 -4.34
N ALA A 81 -7.64 5.51 -3.61
CA ALA A 81 -8.40 6.09 -2.50
C ALA A 81 -7.46 6.65 -1.41
N LEU A 82 -6.36 5.95 -1.12
CA LEU A 82 -5.34 6.39 -0.17
C LEU A 82 -4.56 7.60 -0.68
N ARG A 83 -4.13 7.62 -1.96
CA ARG A 83 -3.50 8.80 -2.57
C ARG A 83 -4.38 10.03 -2.46
N ASN A 84 -5.67 9.89 -2.77
CA ASN A 84 -6.65 10.99 -2.64
C ASN A 84 -6.81 11.48 -1.20
N ARG A 85 -6.69 10.58 -0.21
CA ARG A 85 -6.73 10.95 1.21
C ARG A 85 -5.48 11.72 1.63
N VAL A 86 -4.29 11.28 1.19
CA VAL A 86 -3.02 11.97 1.43
C VAL A 86 -3.05 13.37 0.84
N ARG A 87 -3.47 13.50 -0.42
CA ARG A 87 -3.65 14.79 -1.11
C ARG A 87 -4.48 15.77 -0.28
N ARG A 88 -5.67 15.34 0.15
CA ARG A 88 -6.57 16.19 0.95
C ARG A 88 -5.99 16.63 2.29
N ARG A 89 -5.03 15.89 2.86
CA ARG A 89 -4.54 16.12 4.23
C ARG A 89 -3.21 16.84 4.31
N LEU A 90 -2.34 16.64 3.32
CA LEU A 90 -0.99 17.20 3.27
C LEU A 90 -0.85 18.34 2.25
N GLU A 91 -1.74 18.43 1.26
CA GLU A 91 -1.68 19.46 0.20
C GLU A 91 -2.90 20.40 0.19
N GLY A 92 -3.95 20.08 0.97
CA GLY A 92 -5.15 20.90 1.14
C GLY A 92 -5.11 21.71 2.43
#